data_AF-A0A6P0GIB4-F1
#
_entry.id   AF-A0A6P0GIB4-F1
#
_cell.length_a   1.000
_cell.length_b   1.000
_cell.length_c   1.000
_cell.angle_alpha   90.00
_cell.angle_beta   90.00
_cell.angle_gamma   90.00
#
_symmetry.space_group_name_H-M   'P 1'
#
loop_
_entity.id
_entity.type
_entity.pdbx_description
1 polymer ?
#
loop_
_entity_poly.entity_id
_entity_poly.type
_entity_poly.pdbx_seq_one_letter_code
_entity_poly.pdbx_strand_id
1 'polypeptide(L)' 'MAFLVPADTSVLEAVRRAGLEVPPACGDGRCGACETRVLEGEPDHRDGVLTGEERAYGETMMICVSRGRTPSLVLDL' A
#
# COMPACT_ATOMS: atom_id res chain seq x y z
N MET A 1 5.09 -5.74 13.85
CA MET A 1 6.19 -6.30 13.02
C MET A 1 6.68 -5.19 12.11
N ALA A 2 7.97 -5.13 11.75
CA ALA A 2 8.50 -4.16 10.79
C ALA A 2 9.52 -4.83 9.88
N PHE A 3 9.49 -4.48 8.60
CA PHE A 3 10.46 -4.93 7.61
C PHE A 3 10.68 -3.85 6.56
N LEU A 4 11.84 -3.89 5.91
CA LEU A 4 12.19 -2.96 4.86
C LEU A 4 11.48 -3.37 3.56
N VAL A 5 10.99 -2.36 2.83
CA VAL A 5 10.44 -2.52 1.49
C VAL A 5 11.42 -1.89 0.49
N PRO A 6 12.23 -2.71 -0.23
CA PRO A 6 13.15 -2.22 -1.24
C PRO A 6 12.46 -1.42 -2.35
N ALA A 7 13.21 -0.55 -3.03
CA ALA A 7 12.67 0.32 -4.08
C ALA A 7 12.06 -0.47 -5.26
N ASP A 8 12.60 -1.64 -5.56
CA ASP A 8 12.16 -2.54 -6.64
C ASP A 8 11.03 -3.50 -6.24
N THR A 9 10.64 -3.50 -4.96
CA THR A 9 9.69 -4.47 -4.39
C THR A 9 8.46 -3.73 -3.89
N SER A 10 7.25 -4.08 -4.33
CA SER A 10 6.02 -3.43 -3.83
C SER A 10 5.75 -3.78 -2.37
N VAL A 11 4.92 -2.99 -1.69
CA VAL A 11 4.49 -3.30 -0.32
C VAL A 11 3.75 -4.64 -0.29
N LEU A 12 2.89 -4.91 -1.29
CA LEU A 12 2.19 -6.19 -1.47
C LEU A 12 3.14 -7.39 -1.54
N GLU A 13 4.24 -7.28 -2.29
CA GLU A 13 5.20 -8.36 -2.41
C GLU A 13 5.98 -8.54 -1.10
N ALA A 14 6.36 -7.44 -0.44
CA ALA A 14 7.08 -7.49 0.83
C ALA A 14 6.23 -8.14 1.96
N VAL A 15 4.94 -7.80 2.07
CA VAL A 15 4.03 -8.40 3.07
C VAL A 15 3.83 -9.90 2.80
N ARG A 16 3.69 -10.31 1.53
CA ARG A 16 3.58 -11.73 1.15
C ARG A 16 4.84 -12.51 1.51
N ARG A 17 6.02 -11.95 1.23
CA ARG A 17 7.31 -12.56 1.62
C ARG A 17 7.49 -12.65 3.13
N ALA A 18 6.89 -11.74 3.88
CA ALA A 18 6.83 -11.81 5.34
C ALA A 18 5.81 -12.85 5.86
N GLY A 19 5.06 -13.51 4.98
CA GLY A 19 4.09 -14.56 5.33
C GLY A 19 2.71 -14.03 5.70
N LEU A 20 2.42 -12.75 5.45
CA LEU A 20 1.10 -12.18 5.68
C LEU A 20 0.14 -12.55 4.55
N GLU A 21 -1.05 -13.02 4.92
CA GLU A 21 -2.12 -13.28 3.97
C GLU A 21 -2.75 -11.96 3.54
N VAL A 22 -2.77 -11.74 2.23
CA VAL A 22 -3.38 -10.55 1.61
C VAL A 22 -4.25 -10.99 0.45
N PRO A 23 -5.35 -10.28 0.17
CA PRO A 23 -6.22 -10.63 -0.95
C PRO A 23 -5.46 -10.74 -2.28
N PRO A 24 -5.90 -11.63 -3.19
CA PRO A 24 -5.43 -11.62 -4.57
C PRO A 24 -5.67 -10.24 -5.20
N ALA A 25 -4.65 -9.69 -5.86
CA ALA A 25 -4.67 -8.35 -6.42
C ALA A 25 -4.07 -8.33 -7.82
N CYS A 26 -4.50 -7.38 -8.64
CA CYS A 26 -4.06 -7.20 -10.03
C CYS A 26 -2.57 -6.87 -10.19
N GLY A 27 -1.95 -6.22 -9.19
CA GLY A 27 -0.56 -5.76 -9.28
C GLY A 27 -0.35 -4.46 -10.05
N ASP A 28 -1.40 -3.87 -10.63
CA ASP A 28 -1.30 -2.67 -11.49
C ASP A 28 -2.14 -1.47 -11.01
N GLY A 29 -2.71 -1.56 -9.80
CA GLY A 29 -3.40 -0.46 -9.14
C GLY A 29 -4.79 -0.13 -9.69
N ARG A 30 -5.49 -1.09 -10.28
CA ARG A 30 -6.80 -0.85 -10.93
C ARG A 30 -7.98 -1.59 -10.31
N CYS A 31 -7.77 -2.71 -9.61
CA CYS A 31 -8.87 -3.53 -9.10
C CYS A 31 -9.37 -3.19 -7.68
N GLY A 32 -8.62 -2.42 -6.88
CA GLY A 32 -8.97 -2.11 -5.49
C GLY A 32 -8.79 -3.24 -4.46
N ALA A 33 -8.65 -4.50 -4.89
CA ALA A 33 -8.57 -5.65 -3.98
C ALA A 33 -7.46 -5.63 -2.92
N CYS A 34 -6.35 -4.90 -3.14
CA CYS A 34 -5.28 -4.72 -2.15
C CYS A 34 -5.37 -3.38 -1.42
N GLU A 35 -6.56 -2.82 -1.25
CA GLU A 35 -6.76 -1.65 -0.42
C GLU A 35 -6.42 -1.98 1.04
N THR A 36 -5.65 -1.12 1.68
CA THR A 36 -5.18 -1.32 3.06
C THR A 36 -5.21 0.01 3.79
N ARG A 37 -5.69 -0.01 5.02
CA ARG A 37 -5.76 1.18 5.86
C ARG A 37 -4.37 1.62 6.32
N VAL A 38 -4.14 2.92 6.31
CA VAL A 38 -2.93 3.58 6.76
C VAL A 38 -3.18 4.14 8.16
N LEU A 39 -2.45 3.65 9.13
CA LEU A 39 -2.56 4.06 10.53
C LEU A 39 -1.61 5.20 10.86
N GLU A 40 -0.41 5.20 10.25
CA GLU A 40 0.58 6.27 10.40
C GLU A 40 1.42 6.44 9.12
N GLY A 41 1.85 7.68 8.87
CA GLY A 41 2.66 8.09 7.72
C GLY A 41 1.84 8.52 6.50
N GLU A 42 2.51 9.09 5.50
CA GLU A 42 1.86 9.62 4.29
C GLU A 42 2.08 8.70 3.07
N PRO A 43 1.00 8.19 2.44
CA PRO A 43 1.10 7.42 1.21
C PRO A 43 1.51 8.26 -0.01
N ASP A 44 2.30 7.65 -0.89
CA ASP A 44 2.53 8.08 -2.26
C ASP A 44 1.62 7.27 -3.20
N HIS A 45 0.44 7.83 -3.49
CA HIS A 45 -0.59 7.16 -4.28
C HIS A 45 -0.20 7.03 -5.75
N ARG A 46 -0.23 5.80 -6.27
CA ARG A 46 0.07 5.47 -7.68
C ARG A 46 -1.02 4.65 -8.35
N ASP A 47 -2.12 4.41 -7.65
CA ASP A 47 -3.27 3.69 -8.16
C ASP A 47 -4.17 4.57 -9.04
N GLY A 48 -5.13 3.94 -9.72
CA GLY A 48 -6.20 4.60 -10.47
C GLY A 48 -7.57 4.45 -9.80
N VAL A 49 -7.63 3.97 -8.56
CA VAL A 49 -8.88 3.59 -7.87
C VAL A 49 -9.38 4.74 -7.01
N LEU A 50 -8.52 5.28 -6.15
CA LEU A 50 -8.88 6.35 -5.23
C LEU A 50 -9.06 7.67 -5.99
N THR A 51 -10.07 8.44 -5.61
CA THR A 51 -10.31 9.81 -6.06
C THR A 51 -9.22 10.76 -5.56
N GLY A 52 -9.17 11.97 -6.13
CA GLY A 52 -8.21 12.99 -5.66
C GLY A 52 -8.41 13.37 -4.20
N GLU A 53 -9.67 13.38 -3.72
CA GLU A 53 -10.00 13.69 -2.33
C GLU A 53 -9.59 12.56 -1.38
N GLU A 54 -9.90 11.30 -1.71
CA GLU A 54 -9.45 10.15 -0.91
C GLU A 54 -7.92 10.07 -0.80
N ARG A 55 -7.20 10.34 -1.91
CA ARG A 55 -5.72 10.42 -1.89
C ARG A 55 -5.19 11.58 -1.04
N ALA A 56 -5.96 12.67 -0.92
CA ALA A 56 -5.56 13.81 -0.11
C ALA A 56 -5.76 13.53 1.38
N TYR A 57 -6.79 12.76 1.76
CA TYR A 57 -6.97 12.29 3.13
C TYR A 57 -5.95 11.21 3.53
N GLY A 58 -5.62 10.30 2.62
CA GLY A 58 -4.57 9.30 2.82
C GLY A 58 -4.90 8.21 3.84
N GLU A 59 -6.19 7.95 4.11
CA GLU A 59 -6.64 6.95 5.09
C GLU A 59 -6.39 5.50 4.65
N THR A 60 -6.33 5.25 3.35
CA THR A 60 -6.06 3.92 2.76
C THR A 60 -5.08 4.06 1.59
N MET A 61 -4.52 2.93 1.14
CA MET A 61 -3.68 2.88 -0.05
C MET A 61 -3.76 1.52 -0.74
N MET A 62 -3.47 1.51 -2.05
CA MET A 62 -3.30 0.27 -2.81
C MET A 62 -1.85 -0.22 -2.69
N ILE A 63 -1.61 -1.20 -1.81
CA ILE A 63 -0.24 -1.65 -1.47
C ILE A 63 0.50 -2.34 -2.63
N CYS A 64 -0.18 -2.66 -3.73
CA CYS A 64 0.46 -3.24 -4.92
C CYS A 64 1.31 -2.25 -5.72
N VAL A 65 0.96 -0.95 -5.72
CA VAL A 65 1.64 0.08 -6.52
C VAL A 65 2.05 1.30 -5.72
N SER A 66 1.29 1.66 -4.67
CA SER A 66 1.53 2.85 -3.87
C SER A 66 2.71 2.65 -2.91
N ARG A 67 3.34 3.75 -2.49
CA ARG A 67 4.55 3.78 -1.64
C ARG A 67 4.35 4.70 -0.44
N GLY A 68 5.39 4.95 0.35
CA GLY A 68 5.39 5.97 1.40
C GLY A 68 6.19 7.21 0.97
N ARG A 69 5.66 8.40 1.27
CA ARG A 69 6.40 9.67 1.19
C ARG A 69 7.26 9.91 2.42
N THR A 70 6.88 9.26 3.52
CA THR A 70 7.59 9.28 4.80
C THR A 70 8.54 8.09 4.91
N PRO A 71 9.53 8.12 5.83
CA PRO A 71 10.48 7.01 6.01
C PRO A 71 9.84 5.67 6.41
N SER A 72 8.63 5.68 6.98
CA SER A 72 7.91 4.47 7.42
C SER A 72 6.40 4.67 7.32
N LEU A 73 5.67 3.58 7.03
CA LEU A 73 4.21 3.51 7.09
C LEU A 73 3.80 2.44 8.11
N VAL A 74 2.71 2.70 8.85
CA VAL A 74 2.04 1.68 9.68
C VAL A 74 0.73 1.33 9.00
N LEU A 75 0.53 0.05 8.69
CA LEU A 75 -0.61 -0.46 7.93
C LEU A 75 -1.40 -1.49 8.76
N ASP A 76 -2.71 -1.52 8.55
CA ASP A 76 -3.64 -2.46 9.19
C ASP A 76 -3.77 -3.72 8.31
N LEU A 77 -2.95 -4.75 8.59
CA LEU A 77 -2.79 -6.00 7.83
C LEU A 77 -2.85 -7.24 8.73
#